data_AF-A0A834IA75-F1
#
_entry.id   AF-A0A834IA75-F1
#
_cell.length_a   1.000
_cell.length_b   1.000
_cell.length_c   1.000
_cell.angle_alpha   90.00
_cell.angle_beta   90.00
_cell.angle_gamma   90.00
#
_symmetry.space_group_name_H-M   'P 1'
#
loop_
_entity.id
_entity.type
_entity.pdbx_description
1 polymer ?
#
loop_
_entity_poly.entity_id
_entity_poly.type
_entity_poly.pdbx_seq_one_letter_code
_entity_poly.pdbx_strand_id
1 'polypeptide(L)'
;MWTNKLTDSCDAKALALSSQSKHQHDWMGDDTGFLLGMDYVNSVSLRINAFLSKAKTARDRTEYRFCQTGCGTVETQNHIMQQCHRTYDARIRRHDSVWHTMYRRFYEIRTTMSRKNKGL
;
A
#
# COMPACT_ATOMS: atom_id res chain seq x y z
N MET A 1 7.20 9.94 -24.65
CA MET A 1 6.68 10.66 -23.47
C MET A 1 7.43 10.16 -22.23
N TRP A 2 7.81 11.02 -21.29
CA TRP A 2 8.58 10.65 -20.09
C TRP A 2 7.78 9.77 -19.11
N THR A 3 6.46 9.92 -19.10
CA THR A 3 5.51 9.16 -18.27
C THR A 3 5.60 7.65 -18.51
N ASN A 4 5.62 7.21 -19.77
CA ASN A 4 5.73 5.80 -20.12
C ASN A 4 7.06 5.20 -19.64
N LYS A 5 8.17 5.93 -19.83
CA LYS A 5 9.49 5.50 -19.31
C LYS A 5 9.48 5.36 -17.78
N LEU A 6 8.75 6.23 -17.09
CA LEU A 6 8.61 6.16 -15.64
C LEU A 6 7.75 4.96 -15.23
N THR A 7 6.60 4.72 -15.85
CA THR A 7 5.74 3.55 -15.55
C THR A 7 6.37 2.22 -15.95
N ASP A 8 7.27 2.20 -16.93
CA ASP A 8 8.02 1.00 -17.30
C ASP A 8 9.16 0.71 -16.30
N SER A 9 9.61 1.72 -15.55
CA SER A 9 10.62 1.58 -14.53
C SER A 9 10.09 0.83 -13.29
N CYS A 10 10.99 0.17 -12.57
CA CYS A 10 10.66 -0.51 -11.30
C CYS A 10 9.99 0.42 -10.27
N ASP A 11 10.24 1.73 -10.36
CA ASP A 11 9.80 2.71 -9.36
C ASP A 11 8.32 3.04 -9.47
N ALA A 12 7.79 3.16 -10.68
CA ALA A 12 6.39 3.52 -10.90
C ALA A 12 5.56 2.43 -11.60
N LYS A 13 6.14 1.27 -11.92
CA LYS A 13 5.39 0.15 -12.50
C LYS A 13 4.18 -0.28 -11.66
N ALA A 14 4.34 -0.30 -10.34
CA ALA A 14 3.22 -0.58 -9.43
C ALA A 14 2.17 0.54 -9.39
N LEU A 15 2.50 1.74 -9.86
CA LEU A 15 1.63 2.91 -9.90
C LEU A 15 1.03 3.17 -11.29
N ALA A 16 1.34 2.36 -12.30
CA ALA A 16 0.88 2.58 -13.68
C ALA A 16 -0.65 2.64 -13.79
N LEU A 17 -1.36 1.83 -13.01
CA LEU A 17 -2.82 1.78 -12.98
C LEU A 17 -3.42 2.60 -11.83
N SER A 18 -2.58 3.32 -11.09
CA SER A 18 -3.00 4.15 -9.97
C SER A 18 -4.13 5.07 -10.42
N SER A 19 -3.92 5.91 -11.43
CA SER A 19 -4.90 6.91 -11.88
C SER A 19 -6.31 6.38 -12.17
N GLN A 20 -6.49 5.07 -12.38
CA GLN A 20 -7.80 4.44 -12.58
C GLN A 20 -8.62 4.31 -11.27
N SER A 21 -7.98 4.39 -10.10
CA SER A 21 -8.62 4.29 -8.78
C SER A 21 -8.89 5.68 -8.21
N LYS A 22 -10.12 6.18 -8.39
CA LYS A 22 -10.55 7.55 -8.07
C LYS A 22 -10.20 8.00 -6.63
N HIS A 23 -10.50 7.15 -5.64
CA HIS A 23 -10.43 7.52 -4.20
C HIS A 23 -9.14 7.08 -3.49
N GLN A 24 -8.16 6.54 -4.22
CA GLN A 24 -6.94 6.00 -3.59
C GLN A 24 -6.02 7.08 -2.98
N HIS A 25 -6.26 8.34 -3.34
CA HIS A 25 -5.41 9.50 -3.03
C HIS A 25 -6.06 10.44 -2.03
N ASP A 26 -7.34 10.24 -1.71
CA ASP A 26 -8.13 11.16 -0.89
C ASP A 26 -7.52 11.35 0.49
N TRP A 27 -6.96 10.28 1.08
CA TRP A 27 -6.26 10.31 2.37
C TRP A 27 -5.04 11.26 2.43
N MET A 28 -4.51 11.73 1.29
CA MET A 28 -3.42 12.71 1.26
C MET A 28 -3.91 14.16 1.42
N GLY A 29 -5.19 14.42 1.08
CA GLY A 29 -5.81 15.75 1.17
C GLY A 29 -6.87 15.85 2.27
N ASP A 30 -7.39 14.72 2.74
CA ASP A 30 -8.32 14.66 3.86
C ASP A 30 -7.63 14.96 5.19
N ASP A 31 -8.42 15.43 6.16
CA ASP A 31 -7.92 15.79 7.49
C ASP A 31 -7.29 14.55 8.16
N THR A 32 -6.00 14.63 8.47
CA THR A 32 -5.14 13.51 8.89
C THR A 32 -5.44 13.02 10.32
N GLY A 33 -6.63 13.32 10.85
CA GLY A 33 -7.00 13.31 12.28
C GLY A 33 -6.82 12.00 13.05
N PHE A 34 -6.28 10.95 12.42
CA PHE A 34 -5.99 9.66 13.03
C PHE A 34 -4.54 9.18 12.88
N LEU A 35 -3.65 9.89 12.16
CA LEU A 35 -2.24 9.49 11.99
C LEU A 35 -1.30 10.48 12.69
N LEU A 36 -0.30 9.95 13.39
CA LEU A 36 0.82 10.77 13.85
C LEU A 36 1.55 11.34 12.62
N GLY A 37 2.13 12.54 12.74
CA GLY A 37 2.83 13.19 11.62
C GLY A 37 3.94 12.32 11.01
N MET A 38 4.65 11.55 11.85
CA MET A 38 5.66 10.60 11.38
C MET A 38 5.05 9.46 10.56
N ASP A 39 3.90 8.93 11.00
CA ASP A 39 3.21 7.86 10.27
C ASP A 39 2.65 8.35 8.95
N TYR A 40 2.21 9.61 8.89
CA TYR A 40 1.83 10.26 7.64
C TYR A 40 3.03 10.34 6.68
N VAL A 41 4.18 10.85 7.12
CA VAL A 41 5.41 10.92 6.30
C VAL A 41 5.85 9.54 5.81
N ASN A 42 5.78 8.53 6.69
CA ASN A 42 6.10 7.14 6.32
C ASN A 42 5.10 6.59 5.30
N SER A 43 3.80 6.89 5.44
CA SER A 43 2.75 6.47 4.51
C SER A 43 2.93 7.11 3.13
N VAL A 44 3.24 8.40 3.08
CA VAL A 44 3.60 9.11 1.84
C VAL A 44 4.84 8.49 1.22
N SER A 45 5.88 8.23 2.01
CA SER A 45 7.11 7.57 1.54
C SER A 45 6.84 6.19 0.95
N LEU A 46 5.93 5.41 1.55
CA LEU A 46 5.51 4.11 1.00
C LEU A 46 4.79 4.31 -0.33
N ARG A 47 3.88 5.30 -0.39
CA ARG A 47 3.02 5.57 -1.54
C ARG A 47 3.79 5.98 -2.79
N ILE A 48 4.83 6.79 -2.64
CA ILE A 48 5.68 7.25 -3.75
C ILE A 48 6.82 6.27 -4.08
N ASN A 49 6.82 5.10 -3.42
CA ASN A 49 7.89 4.12 -3.51
C ASN A 49 9.27 4.74 -3.18
N ALA A 50 9.38 5.48 -2.07
CA ALA A 50 10.65 6.11 -1.65
C ALA A 50 11.53 5.20 -0.78
N PHE A 51 11.01 4.07 -0.30
CA PHE A 51 11.80 3.18 0.54
C PHE A 51 12.95 2.54 -0.24
N LEU A 52 14.11 2.48 0.41
CA LEU A 52 15.28 1.83 -0.14
C LEU A 52 15.00 0.34 -0.30
N SER A 53 15.22 -0.16 -1.52
CA SER A 53 15.23 -1.58 -1.87
C SER A 53 16.46 -1.85 -2.71
N LYS A 54 16.96 -3.08 -2.72
CA LYS A 54 18.10 -3.44 -3.58
C LYS A 54 17.87 -3.09 -5.05
N ALA A 55 16.65 -3.20 -5.57
CA ALA A 55 16.37 -2.79 -6.94
C ALA A 55 16.64 -1.29 -7.19
N LYS A 56 16.44 -0.44 -6.19
CA LYS A 56 16.77 1.00 -6.25
C LYS A 56 18.26 1.25 -6.06
N THR A 57 18.89 0.60 -5.08
CA THR A 57 20.33 0.78 -4.82
C THR A 57 21.19 0.27 -5.98
N ALA A 58 20.75 -0.79 -6.64
CA ALA A 58 21.41 -1.36 -7.83
C ALA A 58 20.93 -0.72 -9.14
N ARG A 59 20.26 0.45 -9.09
CA ARG A 59 19.88 1.19 -10.30
C ARG A 59 21.16 1.51 -11.09
N ASP A 60 21.10 1.29 -12.40
CA ASP A 60 22.21 1.48 -13.34
C ASP A 60 23.46 0.62 -13.02
N ARG A 61 23.32 -0.37 -12.12
CA ARG A 61 24.32 -1.38 -11.84
C ARG A 61 23.86 -2.74 -12.36
N THR A 62 24.81 -3.54 -12.83
CA THR A 62 24.62 -4.93 -13.26
C THR A 62 24.52 -5.92 -12.10
N GLU A 63 24.42 -5.43 -10.87
CA GLU A 63 24.41 -6.24 -9.65
C GLU A 63 23.12 -7.04 -9.48
N TYR A 64 23.23 -8.17 -8.78
CA TYR A 64 22.11 -9.03 -8.42
C TYR A 64 21.12 -8.31 -7.50
N ARG A 65 19.86 -8.26 -7.92
CA ARG A 65 18.78 -7.54 -7.22
C ARG A 65 17.88 -8.47 -6.41
N PHE A 66 18.33 -9.67 -6.06
CA PHE A 66 17.50 -10.65 -5.36
C PHE A 66 17.22 -10.25 -3.90
N CYS A 67 16.02 -10.61 -3.43
CA CYS A 67 15.55 -10.48 -2.05
C CYS A 67 16.65 -10.92 -1.05
N GLN A 68 16.99 -10.06 -0.08
CA GLN A 68 17.98 -10.40 0.96
C GLN A 68 17.61 -11.64 1.77
N THR A 69 16.31 -11.89 1.95
CA THR A 69 15.75 -12.98 2.75
C THR A 69 15.70 -14.32 2.00
N GLY A 70 16.32 -14.43 0.82
CA GLY A 70 16.41 -15.68 0.07
C GLY A 70 15.13 -16.05 -0.70
N CYS A 71 14.25 -15.08 -0.97
CA CYS A 71 12.97 -15.32 -1.65
C CYS A 71 13.11 -15.79 -3.11
N GLY A 72 14.30 -15.71 -3.70
CA GLY A 72 14.55 -16.00 -5.13
C GLY A 72 13.98 -14.98 -6.11
N THR A 73 13.23 -13.98 -5.64
CA THR A 73 12.61 -12.93 -6.46
C THR A 73 13.39 -11.62 -6.41
N VAL A 74 13.23 -10.78 -7.43
CA VAL A 74 13.79 -9.43 -7.45
C VAL A 74 13.20 -8.60 -6.30
N GLU A 75 14.06 -7.99 -5.52
CA GLU A 75 13.71 -7.18 -4.37
C GLU A 75 13.20 -5.81 -4.80
N THR A 76 11.89 -5.69 -4.83
CA THR A 76 11.18 -4.42 -5.02
C THR A 76 10.40 -4.09 -3.75
N GLN A 77 10.01 -2.83 -3.55
CA GLN A 77 9.13 -2.48 -2.43
C GLN A 77 7.82 -3.28 -2.48
N ASN A 78 7.26 -3.49 -3.69
CA ASN A 78 6.06 -4.30 -3.86
C ASN A 78 6.28 -5.75 -3.42
N HIS A 79 7.41 -6.36 -3.80
CA HIS A 79 7.79 -7.69 -3.33
C HIS A 79 7.87 -7.72 -1.80
N ILE A 80 8.60 -6.79 -1.19
CA ILE A 80 8.78 -6.72 0.27
C ILE A 80 7.43 -6.60 0.98
N MET A 81 6.53 -5.74 0.49
CA MET A 81 5.26 -5.46 1.17
C MET A 81 4.18 -6.52 0.92
N GLN A 82 4.13 -7.11 -0.27
CA GLN A 82 2.98 -7.94 -0.69
C GLN A 82 3.29 -9.44 -0.71
N GLN A 83 4.55 -9.85 -0.82
CA GLN A 83 4.91 -11.25 -1.09
C GLN A 83 5.99 -11.81 -0.17
N CYS A 84 6.99 -11.00 0.21
CA CYS A 84 8.19 -11.45 0.89
C CYS A 84 7.93 -12.12 2.24
N HIS A 85 8.53 -13.28 2.51
CA HIS A 85 8.38 -13.98 3.80
C HIS A 85 8.74 -13.09 5.01
N ARG A 86 9.67 -12.14 4.85
CA ARG A 86 10.07 -11.17 5.89
C ARG A 86 8.90 -10.39 6.49
N THR A 87 7.85 -10.11 5.70
CA THR A 87 6.68 -9.32 6.15
C THR A 87 5.42 -10.18 6.29
N TYR A 88 5.55 -11.51 6.32
CA TYR A 88 4.41 -12.43 6.37
C TYR A 88 3.42 -12.08 7.50
N ASP A 89 3.88 -11.99 8.74
CA ASP A 89 3.01 -11.68 9.89
C ASP A 89 2.42 -10.28 9.80
N ALA A 90 3.18 -9.31 9.29
CA ALA A 90 2.70 -7.95 9.11
C ALA A 90 1.60 -7.89 8.04
N ARG A 91 1.68 -8.70 6.98
CA ARG A 91 0.62 -8.80 5.97
C ARG A 91 -0.65 -9.40 6.53
N ILE A 92 -0.54 -10.45 7.35
CA ILE A 92 -1.70 -11.05 8.03
C ILE A 92 -2.36 -10.00 8.92
N ARG A 93 -1.59 -9.35 9.81
CA ARG A 93 -2.13 -8.30 10.68
C ARG A 93 -2.79 -7.16 9.91
N ARG A 94 -2.19 -6.73 8.78
CA ARG A 94 -2.79 -5.72 7.90
C ARG A 94 -4.12 -6.20 7.32
N HIS A 95 -4.15 -7.43 6.80
CA HIS A 95 -5.36 -8.03 6.24
C HIS A 95 -6.47 -8.09 7.29
N ASP A 96 -6.17 -8.60 8.48
CA ASP A 96 -7.14 -8.74 9.55
C ASP A 96 -7.65 -7.39 10.04
N SER A 97 -6.79 -6.38 10.16
CA SER A 97 -7.19 -5.01 10.51
C SER A 97 -8.17 -4.41 9.49
N VAL A 98 -7.90 -4.59 8.20
CA VAL A 98 -8.81 -4.13 7.12
C VAL A 98 -10.15 -4.87 7.21
N TRP A 99 -10.12 -6.19 7.38
CA TRP A 99 -11.33 -7.00 7.52
C TRP A 99 -12.17 -6.58 8.71
N HIS A 100 -11.56 -6.37 9.89
CA HIS A 100 -12.26 -5.91 11.08
C HIS A 100 -12.88 -4.52 10.88
N THR A 101 -12.17 -3.62 10.20
CA THR A 101 -12.67 -2.27 9.88
C THR A 101 -13.88 -2.34 8.96
N MET A 102 -13.83 -3.16 7.91
CA MET A 102 -14.94 -3.39 6.99
C MET A 102 -16.13 -4.03 7.70
N TYR A 103 -15.89 -5.09 8.48
CA TYR A 103 -16.93 -5.79 9.24
C TYR A 103 -17.66 -4.84 10.20
N ARG A 104 -16.92 -4.04 10.96
CA ARG A 104 -17.50 -3.03 11.86
C ARG A 104 -18.39 -2.06 11.09
N ARG A 105 -17.92 -1.56 9.95
CA ARG A 105 -18.68 -0.62 9.14
C ARG A 105 -19.96 -1.22 8.56
N PHE A 106 -19.90 -2.46 8.05
CA PHE A 106 -21.09 -3.17 7.58
C PHE A 106 -22.09 -3.43 8.70
N TYR A 107 -21.60 -3.77 9.89
CA TYR A 107 -22.46 -3.98 11.05
C TYR A 107 -23.20 -2.69 11.46
N GLU A 108 -22.51 -1.55 11.52
CA GLU A 108 -23.11 -0.23 11.77
C GLU A 108 -24.18 0.15 10.74
N ILE A 109 -23.90 -0.11 9.46
CA ILE A 109 -24.87 0.16 8.39
C ILE A 109 -26.11 -0.70 8.60
N ARG A 110 -25.95 -2.01 8.85
CA ARG A 110 -27.06 -2.95 9.08
C ARG A 110 -27.93 -2.51 10.27
N THR A 111 -27.33 -2.13 11.39
CA THR A 111 -28.07 -1.68 12.57
C THR A 111 -28.81 -0.37 12.32
N THR A 112 -28.20 0.56 11.59
CA THR A 112 -28.83 1.83 11.18
C THR A 112 -30.02 1.60 10.27
N MET A 113 -29.91 0.70 9.28
CA MET A 113 -31.03 0.36 8.39
C MET A 113 -32.16 -0.35 9.14
N SER A 114 -31.83 -1.26 10.07
CA SER A 114 -32.85 -1.92 10.90
C SER A 114 -33.59 -0.97 11.82
N ARG A 115 -32.96 0.12 12.29
CA ARG A 115 -33.62 1.17 13.10
C ARG A 115 -34.59 1.98 12.25
N LYS A 116 -34.15 2.45 11.06
CA LYS A 116 -35.03 3.16 10.11
C LYS A 116 -36.25 2.35 9.69
N ASN A 117 -36.09 1.05 9.43
CA ASN A 117 -37.22 0.17 9.06
C ASN A 117 -38.21 -0.09 10.19
N LYS A 118 -37.85 0.19 11.45
CA LYS A 118 -38.73 0.06 12.62
C LYS A 118 -39.39 1.38 13.04
N GLY A 119 -39.18 2.47 12.28
CA GLY A 119 -39.86 3.76 12.53
C GLY A 119 -39.49 4.43 13.86
N LEU A 120 -38.31 4.11 14.42
CA LEU A 120 -37.72 4.78 15.59
C LEU A 120 -36.63 5.77 15.16
#